data_AF-A0A948LZN8-F1
#
_entry.id   AF-A0A948LZN8-F1
#
_cell.length_a   1.000
_cell.length_b   1.000
_cell.length_c   1.000
_cell.angle_alpha   90.00
_cell.angle_beta   90.00
_cell.angle_gamma   90.00
#
_symmetry.space_group_name_H-M   'P 1'
#
loop_
_entity.id
_entity.type
_entity.pdbx_description
1 polymer ?
#
loop_
_entity_poly.entity_id
_entity_poly.type
_entity_poly.pdbx_seq_one_letter_code
_entity_poly.pdbx_strand_id
1 'polypeptide(L)'
;MTIIPDFSESEQKHVAAILFERYGKFIPMQLADSELQLGGDTAELTDCPTLYWNERGAHFIVCKVAAGRFRCQFFYSEAEQYGTGKDDYENLEECVSTLLQVQSDHERQLVNVSTGATATTHDGEYHGSSMV
;
A
#
# COMPACT_ATOMS: atom_id res chain seq x y z
N MET A 1 -15.92 10.13 -22.13
CA MET A 1 -14.69 9.32 -22.20
C MET A 1 -13.49 10.22 -22.05
N THR A 2 -13.08 10.46 -20.82
CA THR A 2 -11.77 11.07 -20.51
C THR A 2 -10.71 10.00 -20.76
N ILE A 3 -9.96 10.15 -21.86
CA ILE A 3 -8.85 9.24 -22.18
C ILE A 3 -7.68 9.67 -21.29
N ILE A 4 -7.37 8.87 -20.28
CA ILE A 4 -6.20 9.10 -19.44
C ILE A 4 -5.00 8.53 -20.18
N PRO A 5 -3.92 9.31 -20.40
CA PRO A 5 -2.76 8.80 -21.11
C PRO A 5 -2.02 7.77 -20.25
N ASP A 6 -1.52 6.72 -20.90
CA ASP A 6 -0.67 5.70 -20.30
C ASP A 6 0.57 6.27 -19.58
N PHE A 7 1.21 5.41 -18.80
CA PHE A 7 2.53 5.70 -18.24
C PHE A 7 3.57 5.74 -19.35
N SER A 8 4.20 6.90 -19.51
CA SER A 8 5.32 7.07 -20.41
C SER A 8 6.54 6.30 -19.93
N GLU A 9 7.44 5.96 -20.86
CA GLU A 9 8.64 5.16 -20.56
C GLU A 9 9.54 5.82 -19.50
N SER A 10 9.56 7.16 -19.45
CA SER A 10 10.27 7.93 -18.44
C SER A 10 9.64 7.78 -17.05
N GLU A 11 8.31 7.83 -16.95
CA GLU A 11 7.59 7.58 -15.69
C GLU A 11 7.88 6.17 -15.19
N GLN A 12 7.82 5.17 -16.07
CA GLN A 12 8.13 3.78 -15.72
C GLN A 12 9.58 3.63 -15.23
N LYS A 13 10.57 4.15 -15.96
CA LYS A 13 11.98 4.09 -15.54
C LYS A 13 12.21 4.80 -14.20
N HIS A 14 11.49 5.88 -13.95
CA HIS A 14 11.59 6.61 -12.70
C HIS A 14 11.05 5.80 -11.51
N VAL A 15 9.87 5.16 -11.65
CA VAL A 15 9.37 4.24 -10.61
C VAL A 15 10.34 3.07 -10.40
N ALA A 16 10.87 2.49 -11.48
CA ALA A 16 11.85 1.41 -11.39
C ALA A 16 13.11 1.82 -10.61
N ALA A 17 13.59 3.05 -10.78
CA ALA A 17 14.73 3.59 -10.03
C ALA A 17 14.42 3.68 -8.53
N ILE A 18 13.25 4.22 -8.16
CA ILE A 18 12.82 4.30 -6.75
C ILE A 18 12.74 2.91 -6.12
N LEU A 19 12.16 1.93 -6.83
CA LEU A 19 12.10 0.54 -6.36
C LEU A 19 13.49 -0.07 -6.23
N PHE A 20 14.40 0.19 -7.16
CA PHE A 20 15.78 -0.28 -7.10
C PHE A 20 16.53 0.30 -5.89
N GLU A 21 16.40 1.60 -5.63
CA GLU A 21 16.99 2.26 -4.47
C GLU A 21 16.42 1.69 -3.15
N ARG A 22 15.12 1.39 -3.12
CA ARG A 22 14.47 0.84 -1.93
C ARG A 22 14.85 -0.62 -1.65
N TYR A 23 14.82 -1.47 -2.68
CA TYR A 23 14.95 -2.92 -2.53
C TYR A 23 16.36 -3.45 -2.84
N GLY A 24 17.22 -2.63 -3.44
CA GLY A 24 18.56 -3.02 -3.88
C GLY A 24 18.58 -4.04 -5.01
N LYS A 25 17.44 -4.26 -5.68
CA LYS A 25 17.28 -5.21 -6.79
C LYS A 25 16.24 -4.70 -7.78
N PHE A 26 16.27 -5.24 -9.00
CA PHE A 26 15.28 -4.96 -10.00
C PHE A 26 13.94 -5.62 -9.63
N ILE A 27 12.88 -4.83 -9.56
CA ILE A 27 11.50 -5.30 -9.33
C ILE A 27 10.76 -5.27 -10.67
N PRO A 28 10.25 -6.41 -11.17
CA PRO A 28 9.48 -6.44 -12.41
C PRO A 28 8.13 -5.74 -12.18
N MET A 29 7.91 -4.65 -12.90
CA MET A 29 6.63 -3.94 -12.92
C MET A 29 5.81 -4.36 -14.13
N GLN A 30 4.50 -4.36 -13.97
CA GLN A 30 3.54 -4.65 -15.01
C GLN A 30 2.66 -3.43 -15.25
N LEU A 31 2.40 -3.16 -16.53
CA LEU A 31 1.35 -2.24 -16.94
C LEU A 31 0.03 -3.01 -16.97
N ALA A 32 -0.98 -2.42 -16.36
CA ALA A 32 -2.34 -2.94 -16.31
C ALA A 32 -3.32 -1.76 -16.42
N ASP A 33 -4.59 -2.08 -16.56
CA ASP A 33 -5.68 -1.11 -16.50
C ASP A 33 -6.55 -1.43 -15.29
N SER A 34 -7.01 -0.40 -14.59
CA SER A 34 -7.87 -0.56 -13.42
C SER A 34 -9.04 0.38 -13.48
N GLU A 35 -10.21 -0.15 -13.17
CA GLU A 35 -11.47 0.58 -13.11
C GLU A 35 -11.60 1.30 -11.77
N LEU A 36 -11.47 2.62 -11.78
CA LEU A 36 -11.58 3.46 -10.58
C LEU A 36 -12.81 4.35 -10.65
N GLN A 37 -13.52 4.44 -9.53
CA GLN A 37 -14.54 5.47 -9.35
C GLN A 37 -13.86 6.78 -8.93
N LEU A 38 -13.73 7.72 -9.86
CA LEU A 38 -13.07 9.03 -9.63
C LEU A 38 -14.04 10.10 -9.11
N GLY A 39 -15.35 9.93 -9.34
CA GLY A 39 -16.39 10.87 -8.93
C GLY A 39 -17.16 10.37 -7.71
N GLY A 40 -17.32 11.23 -6.69
CA GLY A 40 -18.10 10.91 -5.50
C GLY A 40 -19.62 10.77 -5.76
N ASP A 41 -20.12 11.33 -6.86
CA ASP A 41 -21.56 11.34 -7.20
C ASP A 41 -21.91 10.42 -8.38
N THR A 42 -20.91 9.99 -9.14
CA THR A 42 -21.09 9.17 -10.35
C THR A 42 -20.58 7.76 -10.11
N ALA A 43 -21.44 6.76 -10.23
CA ALA A 43 -21.07 5.34 -10.25
C ALA A 43 -20.33 4.94 -11.56
N GLU A 44 -19.69 5.90 -12.23
CA GLU A 44 -18.97 5.69 -13.47
C GLU A 44 -17.54 5.25 -13.15
N LEU A 45 -17.23 4.02 -13.51
CA LEU A 45 -15.89 3.47 -13.45
C LEU A 45 -15.09 4.03 -14.62
N THR A 46 -13.95 4.64 -14.31
CA THR A 46 -13.00 5.14 -15.30
C THR A 46 -11.84 4.16 -15.41
N ASP A 47 -11.58 3.70 -16.63
CA ASP A 47 -10.43 2.88 -16.94
C ASP A 47 -9.16 3.75 -16.83
N CYS A 48 -8.30 3.39 -15.87
CA CYS A 48 -7.12 4.14 -15.51
C CYS A 48 -5.86 3.29 -15.73
N PRO A 49 -4.87 3.82 -16.47
CA PRO A 49 -3.57 3.17 -16.60
C PRO A 49 -2.97 2.94 -15.22
N THR A 50 -2.47 1.74 -14.99
CA THR A 50 -2.05 1.26 -13.68
C THR A 50 -0.69 0.59 -13.76
N LEU A 51 0.21 0.98 -12.85
CA LEU A 51 1.43 0.27 -12.58
C LEU A 51 1.20 -0.68 -11.42
N TYR A 52 1.55 -1.95 -11.64
CA TYR A 52 1.45 -3.00 -10.65
C TYR A 52 2.81 -3.66 -10.43
N TRP A 53 3.11 -3.95 -9.18
CA TRP A 53 4.22 -4.81 -8.81
C TRP A 53 3.94 -5.48 -7.47
N ASN A 54 4.62 -6.57 -7.17
CA ASN A 54 4.54 -7.24 -5.89
C ASN A 54 5.93 -7.47 -5.31
N GLU A 55 6.06 -7.30 -3.99
CA GLU A 55 7.32 -7.52 -3.30
C GLU A 55 7.06 -7.78 -1.81
N ARG A 56 7.80 -8.72 -1.21
CA ARG A 56 7.66 -9.13 0.21
C ARG A 56 6.24 -9.58 0.62
N GLY A 57 5.42 -10.02 -0.34
CA GLY A 57 4.03 -10.43 -0.10
C GLY A 57 3.01 -9.28 -0.12
N ALA A 58 3.46 -8.03 -0.30
CA ALA A 58 2.59 -6.90 -0.56
C ALA A 58 2.44 -6.69 -2.08
N HIS A 59 1.22 -6.41 -2.50
CA HIS A 59 0.86 -6.01 -3.85
C HIS A 59 0.69 -4.50 -3.88
N PHE A 60 1.29 -3.84 -4.85
CA PHE A 60 1.28 -2.39 -4.98
C PHE A 60 0.64 -2.01 -6.30
N ILE A 61 -0.22 -0.99 -6.26
CA ILE A 61 -0.85 -0.41 -7.44
C ILE A 61 -0.69 1.11 -7.42
N VAL A 62 -0.34 1.68 -8.58
CA VAL A 62 -0.32 3.12 -8.82
C VAL A 62 -1.13 3.39 -10.07
N CYS A 63 -2.29 3.99 -9.89
CA CYS A 63 -3.24 4.32 -10.93
C CYS A 63 -3.06 5.79 -11.34
N LYS A 64 -3.04 6.06 -12.64
CA LYS A 64 -3.07 7.42 -13.16
C LYS A 64 -4.52 7.84 -13.30
N VAL A 65 -4.95 8.83 -12.52
CA VAL A 65 -6.37 9.26 -12.46
C VAL A 65 -6.63 10.50 -13.32
N ALA A 66 -5.58 11.26 -13.63
CA ALA A 66 -5.61 12.33 -14.62
C ALA A 66 -4.18 12.61 -15.12
N ALA A 67 -4.03 13.54 -16.08
CA ALA A 67 -2.73 14.01 -16.51
C ALA A 67 -1.97 14.64 -15.31
N GLY A 68 -0.91 13.97 -14.87
CA GLY A 68 -0.13 14.39 -13.70
C GLY A 68 -0.85 14.19 -12.36
N ARG A 69 -1.91 13.37 -12.28
CA ARG A 69 -2.49 12.94 -10.99
C ARG A 69 -2.47 11.43 -10.85
N PHE A 70 -2.05 10.98 -9.68
CA PHE A 70 -1.79 9.59 -9.37
C PHE A 70 -2.45 9.20 -8.07
N ARG A 71 -2.98 7.98 -8.00
CA ARG A 71 -3.52 7.38 -6.79
C ARG A 71 -2.77 6.09 -6.52
N CYS A 72 -2.38 5.85 -5.28
CA CYS A 72 -1.62 4.65 -4.91
C CYS A 72 -2.31 3.89 -3.79
N GLN A 73 -2.26 2.57 -3.89
CA GLN A 73 -2.80 1.65 -2.90
C GLN A 73 -1.93 0.41 -2.84
N PHE A 74 -1.94 -0.28 -1.70
CA PHE A 74 -1.30 -1.58 -1.55
C PHE A 74 -2.24 -2.54 -0.83
N PHE A 75 -2.04 -3.84 -1.04
CA PHE A 75 -2.85 -4.86 -0.41
C PHE A 75 -2.05 -6.15 -0.20
N TYR A 76 -2.41 -6.92 0.82
CA TYR A 76 -1.86 -8.26 1.05
C TYR A 76 -2.81 -9.35 0.56
N SER A 77 -4.10 -9.03 0.46
CA SER A 77 -5.18 -9.93 0.03
C SER A 77 -6.41 -9.09 -0.37
N GLU A 78 -7.42 -9.72 -0.96
CA GLU A 78 -8.67 -9.06 -1.37
C GLU A 78 -9.39 -8.36 -0.20
N ALA A 79 -9.25 -8.89 1.02
CA ALA A 79 -9.84 -8.33 2.24
C ALA A 79 -8.99 -7.23 2.89
N GLU A 80 -7.72 -7.09 2.50
CA GLU A 80 -6.72 -6.27 3.20
C GLU A 80 -6.12 -5.25 2.25
N GLN A 81 -6.92 -4.22 1.95
CA GLN A 81 -6.54 -3.11 1.09
C GLN A 81 -6.25 -1.85 1.92
N TYR A 82 -5.14 -1.19 1.61
CA TYR A 82 -4.64 -0.04 2.33
C TYR A 82 -4.27 1.08 1.36
N GLY A 83 -4.82 2.27 1.60
CA GLY A 83 -4.40 3.49 0.93
C GLY A 83 -3.34 4.24 1.73
N THR A 84 -2.78 5.28 1.14
CA THR A 84 -1.84 6.19 1.84
C THR A 84 -2.54 7.28 2.66
N GLY A 85 -3.88 7.31 2.67
CA GLY A 85 -4.68 8.36 3.32
C GLY A 85 -4.78 9.66 2.52
N LYS A 86 -4.10 9.77 1.37
CA LYS A 86 -4.23 10.87 0.42
C LYS A 86 -5.03 10.40 -0.79
N ASP A 87 -5.97 11.22 -1.27
CA ASP A 87 -6.86 10.84 -2.37
C ASP A 87 -6.11 10.77 -3.71
N ASP A 88 -5.33 11.81 -4.01
CA ASP A 88 -4.50 11.91 -5.20
C ASP A 88 -3.18 12.66 -4.95
N TYR A 89 -2.19 12.36 -5.77
CA TYR A 89 -0.86 12.95 -5.79
C TYR A 89 -0.61 13.61 -7.14
N GLU A 90 -0.06 14.82 -7.13
CA GLU A 90 0.36 15.52 -8.34
C GLU A 90 1.79 15.16 -8.80
N ASN A 91 2.54 14.43 -7.95
CA ASN A 91 3.91 14.00 -8.20
C ASN A 91 4.04 12.48 -8.08
N LEU A 92 4.59 11.83 -9.11
CA LEU A 92 4.75 10.37 -9.16
C LEU A 92 5.76 9.87 -8.09
N GLU A 93 6.86 10.59 -7.90
CA GLU A 93 7.89 10.25 -6.91
C GLU A 93 7.32 10.23 -5.48
N GLU A 94 6.63 11.31 -5.10
CA GLU A 94 5.94 11.44 -3.80
C GLU A 94 4.89 10.34 -3.62
N CYS A 95 4.14 10.04 -4.68
CA CYS A 95 3.11 9.00 -4.69
C CYS A 95 3.70 7.62 -4.35
N VAL A 96 4.77 7.22 -5.06
CA VAL A 96 5.44 5.92 -4.87
C VAL A 96 6.20 5.87 -3.54
N SER A 97 6.91 6.94 -3.19
CA SER A 97 7.69 7.00 -1.95
C SER A 97 6.79 6.95 -0.71
N THR A 98 5.68 7.67 -0.73
CA THR A 98 4.69 7.61 0.36
C THR A 98 4.06 6.23 0.45
N LEU A 99 3.72 5.61 -0.69
CA LEU A 99 3.18 4.25 -0.73
C LEU A 99 4.10 3.24 -0.04
N LEU A 100 5.38 3.25 -0.41
CA LEU A 100 6.40 2.37 0.18
C LEU A 100 6.61 2.65 1.67
N GLN A 101 6.58 3.93 2.07
CA GLN A 101 6.72 4.33 3.47
C GLN A 101 5.54 3.84 4.32
N VAL A 102 4.30 4.05 3.86
CA VAL A 102 3.09 3.61 4.58
C VAL A 102 3.06 2.09 4.69
N GLN A 103 3.42 1.37 3.63
CA GLN A 103 3.49 -0.09 3.69
C GLN A 103 4.55 -0.58 4.70
N SER A 104 5.73 0.05 4.74
CA SER A 104 6.77 -0.29 5.71
C SER A 104 6.36 0.05 7.16
N ASP A 105 5.58 1.10 7.36
CA ASP A 105 5.00 1.43 8.66
C ASP A 105 3.96 0.39 9.08
N HIS A 106 3.10 -0.05 8.15
CA HIS A 106 2.14 -1.12 8.39
C HIS A 106 2.84 -2.45 8.77
N GLU A 107 3.92 -2.83 8.07
CA GLU A 107 4.72 -4.01 8.46
C GLU A 107 5.27 -3.88 9.88
N ARG A 108 5.78 -2.70 10.26
CA ARG A 108 6.27 -2.45 11.62
C ARG A 108 5.16 -2.55 12.67
N GLN A 109 3.95 -2.08 12.34
CA GLN A 109 2.76 -2.20 13.18
C GLN A 109 2.37 -3.67 13.38
N LEU A 110 2.26 -4.45 12.32
CA LEU A 110 1.90 -5.87 12.40
C LEU A 110 2.91 -6.71 13.20
N VAL A 111 4.21 -6.46 13.02
CA VAL A 111 5.27 -7.15 13.76
C VAL A 111 5.21 -6.83 15.25
N ASN A 112 4.91 -5.58 15.62
CA ASN A 112 4.84 -5.20 17.03
C ASN A 112 3.58 -5.74 17.74
N VAL A 113 2.45 -5.85 17.03
CA VAL A 113 1.22 -6.46 17.57
C VAL A 113 1.40 -7.96 17.81
N SER A 114 2.08 -8.65 16.90
CA SER A 114 2.31 -10.10 17.02
C SER A 114 3.26 -10.46 18.18
N THR A 115 4.15 -9.54 18.57
CA THR A 115 5.11 -9.76 19.67
C THR A 115 4.50 -9.49 21.06
N GLY A 116 3.34 -8.83 21.14
CA GLY A 116 2.64 -8.54 22.40
C GLY A 116 1.77 -9.67 22.94
N ALA A 117 1.56 -10.75 22.18
CA ALA A 117 0.65 -11.84 22.53
C ALA A 117 1.38 -13.11 23.04
N THR A 118 2.39 -12.96 23.91
CA THR A 118 2.88 -14.10 24.72
C THR A 118 3.19 -13.65 26.15
N ALA A 119 2.14 -13.43 26.93
CA ALA A 119 2.22 -13.53 28.39
C ALA A 119 0.97 -14.24 28.89
N THR A 120 0.90 -15.55 28.67
CA THR A 120 0.03 -16.41 29.47
C THR A 120 0.89 -17.25 30.42
N THR A 121 0.45 -17.29 31.68
CA THR A 121 0.81 -18.20 32.76
C THR A 121 2.04 -17.84 33.62
N HIS A 122 1.77 -17.36 34.83
CA HIS A 122 2.33 -18.04 36.00
C HIS A 122 1.29 -18.14 37.13
N ASP A 123 1.10 -19.40 37.50
CA ASP A 123 0.40 -19.93 38.65
C ASP A 123 0.90 -19.29 39.96
N GLY A 124 -0.03 -19.06 40.89
CA GLY A 124 0.25 -18.43 42.16
C GLY A 124 -0.89 -18.68 43.13
N GLU A 125 -1.06 -19.95 43.51
CA GLU A 125 -1.78 -20.36 44.72
C GLU A 125 -1.41 -19.43 45.89
N TYR A 126 -2.36 -18.62 46.35
CA TYR A 126 -2.27 -17.94 47.65
C TYR A 126 -3.14 -18.70 48.66
N HIS A 127 -2.50 -19.62 49.38
CA HIS A 127 -2.98 -20.14 50.65
C HIS A 127 -2.78 -19.07 51.75
N GLY A 128 -3.80 -18.79 52.56
CA GLY A 128 -3.64 -17.94 53.73
C GLY A 128 -4.91 -17.60 54.50
N SER A 129 -5.36 -18.51 55.37
CA SER A 129 -6.30 -18.26 56.47
C SER A 129 -5.86 -17.11 57.38
N SER A 130 -6.79 -16.27 57.85
CA SER A 130 -7.09 -16.07 59.30
C SER A 130 -8.03 -14.89 59.58
N MET A 131 -9.06 -15.20 60.36
CA MET A 131 -9.70 -14.44 61.46
C MET A 131 -9.62 -12.91 61.47
N VAL A 132 -10.80 -12.27 61.55
CA VAL A 132 -11.29 -11.59 62.77
C VAL A 132 -12.81 -11.71 62.86
#